data_AF-A0A7Z1KIF0-F1
#
_entry.id   AF-A0A7Z1KIF0-F1
#
_cell.length_a   1.000
_cell.length_b   1.000
_cell.length_c   1.000
_cell.angle_alpha   90.00
_cell.angle_beta   90.00
_cell.angle_gamma   90.00
#
_symmetry.space_group_name_H-M   'P 1'
#
loop_
_entity.id
_entity.type
_entity.pdbx_description
1 polymer ?
#
loop_
_entity_poly.entity_id
_entity_poly.type
_entity_poly.pdbx_seq_one_letter_code
_entity_poly.pdbx_strand_id
1 'polypeptide(L)'
;SKVKNAQEAHEAIRPAGEHFRTPAETCLTGDEFRLYELVWMRTLASQMADAKGETLSVTIDATPVSPVNLPDGDVTTATFTASGRTITFHGFLRAYVESVDEGASDDAQKRLPQLSKGQDL
;
A
#
# COMPACT_ATOMS: atom_id res chain seq x y z
N SER A 1 7.39 -19.37 13.29
CA SER A 1 8.33 -19.81 12.24
C SER A 1 8.74 -21.24 12.46
N LYS A 2 8.24 -22.16 11.65
CA LYS A 2 8.80 -23.51 11.56
C LYS A 2 8.73 -23.96 10.10
N VAL A 3 9.87 -23.89 9.42
CA VAL A 3 10.07 -24.68 8.21
C VAL A 3 10.06 -26.14 8.66
N LYS A 4 9.26 -27.00 8.00
CA LYS A 4 9.03 -28.40 8.42
C LYS A 4 10.30 -29.26 8.42
N ASN A 5 11.36 -28.82 7.75
CA ASN A 5 12.66 -29.47 7.71
C ASN A 5 13.78 -28.40 7.79
N ALA A 6 14.17 -28.01 9.01
CA ALA A 6 15.19 -26.98 9.24
C ALA A 6 16.60 -27.37 8.74
N GLN A 7 16.79 -28.60 8.28
CA GLN A 7 18.04 -29.10 7.71
C GLN A 7 18.21 -28.78 6.21
N GLU A 8 17.15 -28.35 5.51
CA GLU A 8 17.20 -28.13 4.05
C GLU A 8 17.10 -26.65 3.67
N ALA A 9 16.54 -25.80 4.54
CA ALA A 9 16.38 -24.37 4.30
C ALA A 9 16.92 -23.55 5.48
N HIS A 10 18.14 -23.06 5.33
CA HIS A 10 18.87 -22.34 6.38
C HIS A 10 18.77 -20.82 6.27
N GLU A 11 18.36 -20.30 5.11
CA GLU A 11 18.23 -18.87 4.87
C GLU A 11 17.11 -18.52 3.86
N ALA A 12 16.66 -17.26 3.90
CA ALA A 12 15.80 -16.70 2.87
C ALA A 12 16.59 -16.50 1.56
N ILE A 13 15.87 -16.47 0.43
CA ILE A 13 16.46 -16.10 -0.85
C ILE A 13 16.87 -14.62 -0.78
N ARG A 14 18.17 -14.37 -0.96
CA ARG A 14 18.81 -13.05 -0.86
C ARG A 14 20.08 -13.03 -1.73
N PRO A 15 20.66 -11.86 -2.02
CA PRO A 15 21.98 -11.81 -2.64
C PRO A 15 23.03 -12.55 -1.80
N ALA A 16 23.90 -13.29 -2.48
CA ALA A 16 24.97 -14.06 -1.84
C ALA A 16 26.17 -13.19 -1.41
N GLY A 17 27.03 -13.74 -0.55
CA GLY A 17 28.23 -13.08 -0.03
C GLY A 17 27.99 -12.24 1.22
N GLU A 18 29.10 -11.76 1.82
CA GLU A 18 29.06 -10.84 2.98
C GLU A 18 28.66 -9.42 2.57
N HIS A 19 29.05 -8.99 1.37
CA HIS A 19 28.70 -7.71 0.78
C HIS A 19 27.87 -7.97 -0.48
N PHE A 20 26.66 -7.42 -0.51
CA PHE A 20 25.79 -7.59 -1.66
C PHE A 20 26.28 -6.70 -2.80
N ARG A 21 26.53 -7.32 -3.96
CA ARG A 21 26.68 -6.58 -5.21
C ARG A 21 25.37 -5.84 -5.49
N THR A 22 25.47 -4.60 -5.93
CA THR A 22 24.35 -3.89 -6.53
C THR A 22 23.99 -4.54 -7.88
N PRO A 23 22.74 -4.43 -8.36
CA PRO A 23 22.35 -5.00 -9.65
C PRO A 23 23.29 -4.59 -10.79
N ALA A 24 23.72 -3.32 -10.82
CA ALA A 24 24.63 -2.78 -11.83
C ALA A 24 26.02 -3.45 -11.82
N GLU A 25 26.49 -3.90 -10.65
CA GLU A 25 27.79 -4.57 -10.52
C GLU A 25 27.75 -6.01 -11.01
N THR A 26 26.56 -6.62 -11.20
CA THR A 26 26.43 -8.06 -11.49
C THR A 26 26.86 -8.46 -12.91
N CYS A 27 26.82 -7.53 -13.86
CA CYS A 27 26.93 -7.79 -15.30
C CYS A 27 25.86 -8.73 -15.86
N LEU A 28 24.78 -9.01 -15.12
CA LEU A 28 23.65 -9.81 -15.59
C LEU A 28 22.82 -9.00 -16.59
N THR A 29 22.08 -9.71 -17.45
CA THR A 29 21.17 -9.08 -18.42
C THR A 29 19.84 -9.84 -18.50
N GLY A 30 18.83 -9.25 -19.14
CA GLY A 30 17.53 -9.89 -19.37
C GLY A 30 16.83 -10.32 -18.07
N ASP A 31 16.29 -11.54 -18.07
CA ASP A 31 15.47 -12.04 -16.96
C ASP A 31 16.29 -12.36 -15.71
N GLU A 32 17.54 -12.77 -15.86
CA GLU A 32 18.45 -13.01 -14.73
C GLU A 32 18.72 -11.70 -13.96
N PHE A 33 18.93 -10.60 -14.69
CA PHE A 33 19.08 -9.28 -14.09
C PHE A 33 17.81 -8.87 -13.35
N ARG A 34 16.64 -9.00 -14.00
CA ARG A 34 15.35 -8.62 -13.40
C ARG A 34 15.06 -9.40 -12.11
N LEU A 35 15.34 -10.70 -12.13
CA LEU A 35 15.14 -11.55 -10.96
C LEU A 35 16.13 -11.20 -9.84
N TYR A 36 17.40 -10.97 -10.17
CA TYR A 36 18.39 -10.53 -9.18
C TYR A 36 18.01 -9.20 -8.56
N GLU A 37 17.63 -8.21 -9.38
CA GLU A 37 17.19 -6.89 -8.94
C GLU A 37 15.97 -6.98 -8.02
N LEU A 38 14.98 -7.81 -8.36
CA LEU A 38 13.81 -8.07 -7.52
C LEU A 38 14.20 -8.64 -6.14
N VAL A 39 15.05 -9.68 -6.12
CA VAL A 39 15.53 -10.30 -4.87
C VAL A 39 16.34 -9.30 -4.05
N TRP A 40 17.18 -8.51 -4.70
CA TRP A 40 18.01 -7.48 -4.07
C TRP A 40 17.15 -6.39 -3.42
N MET A 41 16.18 -5.84 -4.15
CA MET A 41 15.25 -4.82 -3.64
C MET A 41 14.41 -5.35 -2.47
N ARG A 42 13.87 -6.57 -2.57
CA ARG A 42 13.11 -7.21 -1.49
C ARG A 42 13.96 -7.41 -0.23
N THR A 43 15.21 -7.83 -0.39
CA THR A 43 16.16 -8.00 0.71
C THR A 43 16.47 -6.68 1.38
N LEU A 44 16.79 -5.63 0.60
CA LEU A 44 17.08 -4.30 1.12
C LEU A 44 15.86 -3.73 1.87
N ALA A 45 14.68 -3.79 1.25
CA ALA A 45 13.42 -3.32 1.82
C ALA A 45 13.12 -3.98 3.18
N SER A 46 13.45 -5.26 3.36
CA SER A 46 13.24 -5.98 4.63
C SER A 46 14.01 -5.41 5.82
N GLN A 47 15.08 -4.65 5.57
CA GLN A 47 15.89 -4.00 6.60
C GLN A 47 15.58 -2.51 6.76
N MET A 48 14.66 -1.97 5.96
CA MET A 48 14.27 -0.56 5.99
C MET A 48 13.17 -0.31 7.02
N ALA A 49 13.02 0.95 7.43
CA ALA A 49 11.96 1.37 8.34
C ALA A 49 10.57 1.19 7.72
N ASP A 50 9.57 1.01 8.59
CA ASP A 50 8.15 0.92 8.20
C ASP A 50 7.68 2.17 7.47
N ALA A 51 6.78 1.99 6.50
CA ALA A 51 6.02 3.08 5.92
C ALA A 51 5.02 3.65 6.95
N LYS A 52 4.85 4.97 6.96
CA LYS A 52 3.90 5.68 7.81
C LYS A 52 2.96 6.51 6.96
N GLY A 53 1.74 6.66 7.44
CA GLY A 53 0.70 7.42 6.75
C GLY A 53 -0.49 7.66 7.63
N GLU A 54 -1.47 8.33 7.05
CA GLU A 54 -2.73 8.69 7.68
C GLU A 54 -3.89 8.19 6.83
N THR A 55 -4.90 7.64 7.50
CA THR A 55 -6.17 7.28 6.88
C THR A 55 -7.21 8.26 7.39
N LEU A 56 -7.88 8.94 6.45
CA LEU A 56 -8.95 9.88 6.72
C LEU A 56 -10.28 9.26 6.29
N SER A 57 -11.26 9.30 7.17
CA SER A 57 -12.64 8.90 6.88
C SER A 57 -13.54 10.09 7.12
N VAL A 58 -14.36 10.43 6.13
CA VAL A 58 -15.27 11.57 6.12
C VAL A 58 -16.68 11.05 5.93
N THR A 59 -17.60 11.54 6.76
CA THR A 59 -19.04 11.31 6.64
C THR A 59 -19.71 12.64 6.29
N ILE A 60 -20.57 12.62 5.28
CA ILE A 60 -21.28 13.81 4.77
C ILE A 60 -22.76 13.50 4.81
N ASP A 61 -23.52 14.30 5.54
CA ASP A 61 -24.99 14.25 5.53
C ASP A 61 -25.51 15.30 4.55
N ALA A 62 -26.45 14.90 3.71
CA ALA A 62 -27.07 15.75 2.71
C ALA A 62 -28.59 15.67 2.81
N THR A 63 -29.26 16.82 2.79
CA THR A 63 -30.72 16.89 2.72
C THR A 63 -31.12 16.96 1.24
N PRO A 64 -31.94 16.01 0.74
CA PRO A 64 -32.45 16.07 -0.63
C PRO A 64 -33.28 17.34 -0.87
N VAL A 65 -33.16 17.91 -2.07
CA VAL A 65 -33.88 19.15 -2.45
C VAL A 65 -35.40 18.95 -2.50
N SER A 66 -35.84 17.71 -2.68
CA SER A 66 -37.23 17.27 -2.62
C SER A 66 -37.31 15.92 -1.90
N PRO A 67 -38.41 15.61 -1.19
CA PRO A 67 -38.59 14.30 -0.56
C PRO A 67 -38.45 13.17 -1.58
N VAL A 68 -37.64 12.17 -1.25
CA VAL A 68 -37.50 10.95 -2.04
C VAL A 68 -38.36 9.89 -1.38
N ASN A 69 -39.51 9.58 -1.98
CA ASN A 69 -40.41 8.54 -1.50
C ASN A 69 -39.87 7.18 -1.96
N LEU A 70 -39.53 6.30 -1.02
CA LEU A 70 -39.20 4.90 -1.30
C LEU A 70 -40.32 3.99 -0.77
N PRO A 71 -40.46 2.75 -1.29
CA PRO A 71 -41.47 1.79 -0.82
C PRO A 71 -41.41 1.54 0.70
N ASP A 72 -40.22 1.65 1.29
CA ASP A 72 -39.97 1.39 2.71
C ASP A 72 -39.96 2.67 3.59
N GLY A 73 -40.28 3.83 3.00
CA GLY A 73 -40.39 5.11 3.71
C GLY A 73 -39.72 6.28 3.00
N ASP A 74 -40.00 7.49 3.48
CA ASP A 74 -39.47 8.72 2.88
C ASP A 74 -38.05 9.03 3.37
N VAL A 75 -37.17 9.42 2.44
CA VAL A 75 -35.80 9.83 2.75
C VAL A 75 -35.72 11.34 2.90
N THR A 76 -35.41 11.79 4.12
CA THR A 76 -35.23 13.19 4.48
C THR A 76 -33.76 13.58 4.66
N THR A 77 -32.86 12.60 4.77
CA THR A 77 -31.40 12.81 4.87
C THR A 77 -30.70 11.62 4.22
N ALA A 78 -29.64 11.89 3.45
CA ALA A 78 -28.77 10.90 2.85
C ALA A 78 -27.36 11.05 3.43
N THR A 79 -26.75 9.94 3.86
CA THR A 79 -25.38 9.92 4.39
C THR A 79 -24.43 9.30 3.38
N PHE A 80 -23.36 10.01 3.06
CA PHE A 80 -22.26 9.57 2.21
C PHE A 80 -21.01 9.36 3.05
N THR A 81 -20.18 8.40 2.66
CA THR A 81 -18.87 8.19 3.28
C THR A 81 -17.77 8.21 2.23
N ALA A 82 -16.66 8.83 2.57
CA ALA A 82 -15.44 8.81 1.77
C ALA A 82 -14.27 8.43 2.67
N SER A 83 -13.39 7.56 2.16
CA SER A 83 -12.16 7.20 2.84
C SER A 83 -10.96 7.46 1.92
N GLY A 84 -9.89 7.95 2.49
CA GLY A 84 -8.65 8.25 1.81
C GLY A 84 -7.44 7.89 2.65
N ARG A 85 -6.32 7.59 1.98
CA ARG A 85 -5.05 7.26 2.60
C ARG A 85 -3.95 8.12 2.01
N THR A 86 -3.09 8.65 2.87
CA THR A 86 -1.92 9.43 2.50
C THR A 86 -0.69 8.84 3.16
N ILE A 87 0.40 8.68 2.41
CA ILE A 87 1.69 8.21 2.94
C ILE A 87 2.50 9.44 3.34
N THR A 88 2.85 9.53 4.63
CA THR A 88 3.66 10.62 5.20
C THR A 88 5.13 10.26 5.19
N PHE A 89 5.47 8.97 5.26
CA PHE A 89 6.82 8.44 5.14
C PHE A 89 6.81 7.11 4.41
N HIS A 90 7.57 6.99 3.33
CA HIS A 90 7.48 5.81 2.47
C HIS A 90 8.23 4.59 3.03
N GLY A 91 9.24 4.77 3.88
CA GLY A 91 10.00 3.64 4.44
C GLY A 91 10.47 2.66 3.37
N PHE A 92 10.28 1.37 3.62
CA PHE A 92 10.61 0.27 2.69
C PHE A 92 9.95 0.37 1.31
N LEU A 93 8.79 1.05 1.18
CA LEU A 93 8.10 1.24 -0.10
C LEU A 93 8.93 2.04 -1.12
N ARG A 94 9.99 2.73 -0.68
CA ARG A 94 10.94 3.38 -1.60
C ARG A 94 11.80 2.40 -2.38
N ALA A 95 12.06 1.23 -1.80
CA ALA A 95 12.93 0.22 -2.41
C ALA A 95 12.13 -0.90 -3.07
N TYR A 96 10.97 -1.26 -2.53
CA TYR A 96 10.15 -2.34 -3.07
C TYR A 96 8.67 -2.11 -2.79
N VAL A 97 7.85 -2.25 -3.83
CA VAL A 97 6.39 -2.32 -3.73
C VAL A 97 5.95 -3.62 -4.38
N GLU A 98 5.09 -4.36 -3.69
CA GLU A 98 4.54 -5.60 -4.23
C GLU A 98 3.52 -5.29 -5.34
N SER A 99 3.67 -5.96 -6.48
CA SER A 99 2.67 -5.90 -7.54
C SER A 99 1.42 -6.64 -7.10
N VAL A 100 0.26 -6.01 -7.29
CA VAL A 100 -1.04 -6.61 -7.02
C VAL A 100 -1.73 -6.95 -8.33
N ASP A 101 -2.34 -8.14 -8.42
CA ASP A 101 -3.08 -8.57 -9.62
C ASP A 101 -4.40 -7.80 -9.76
N GLU A 102 -5.10 -7.58 -8.64
CA GLU A 102 -6.32 -6.78 -8.57
C GLU A 102 -6.33 -5.92 -7.29
N GLY A 103 -6.83 -4.69 -7.40
CA GLY A 103 -6.90 -3.73 -6.29
C GLY A 103 -5.82 -2.65 -6.34
N ALA A 104 -5.62 -1.97 -5.20
CA ALA A 104 -4.65 -0.89 -5.07
C ALA A 104 -3.38 -1.41 -4.38
N SER A 105 -2.20 -1.02 -4.91
CA SER A 105 -0.89 -1.35 -4.31
C SER A 105 -0.70 -0.69 -2.94
N ASP A 106 0.28 -1.18 -2.18
CA ASP A 106 0.55 -0.69 -0.81
C ASP A 106 0.96 0.78 -0.75
N ASP A 107 1.50 1.32 -1.85
CA ASP A 107 1.91 2.71 -2.01
C ASP A 107 0.83 3.62 -2.63
N ALA A 108 -0.33 3.05 -3.02
CA ALA A 108 -1.42 3.80 -3.58
C ALA A 108 -2.01 4.80 -2.56
N GLN A 109 -2.23 6.04 -3.01
CA GLN A 109 -2.76 7.12 -2.19
C GLN A 109 -4.03 7.69 -2.78
N LYS A 110 -5.02 7.92 -1.91
CA LYS A 110 -6.26 8.63 -2.23
C LYS A 110 -6.40 9.79 -1.26
N ARG A 111 -5.92 10.96 -1.68
CA ARG A 111 -5.92 12.15 -0.84
C ARG A 111 -7.33 12.75 -0.80
N LEU A 112 -7.80 13.05 0.40
CA LEU A 112 -9.02 13.84 0.61
C LEU A 112 -8.61 15.29 0.90
N PRO A 113 -9.44 16.28 0.54
CA PRO A 113 -9.21 17.67 0.93
C PRO A 113 -9.27 17.81 2.45
N GLN A 114 -8.67 18.88 2.96
CA GLN A 114 -8.80 19.24 4.36
C GLN A 114 -10.22 19.74 4.62
N LEU A 115 -10.91 19.11 5.59
CA LEU A 115 -12.28 19.42 5.95
C LEU A 115 -12.38 19.67 7.46
N SER A 116 -13.37 20.45 7.87
CA SER A 116 -13.72 20.67 9.28
C SER A 116 -15.11 20.12 9.58
N LYS A 117 -15.34 19.74 10.84
CA LYS A 117 -16.68 19.29 11.28
C LYS A 117 -17.69 20.42 11.09
N GLY A 118 -18.81 20.12 10.42
CA GLY A 118 -19.89 21.08 10.13
C GLY A 118 -19.59 22.03 8.98
N GLN A 119 -18.55 21.78 8.19
CA GLN A 119 -18.29 22.53 6.96
C GLN A 119 -19.33 22.19 5.88
N ASP A 120 -19.93 23.21 5.29
CA ASP A 120 -20.78 23.07 4.11
C ASP A 120 -19.95 22.73 2.88
N LEU A 121 -20.49 21.87 2.00
CA LEU A 121 -19.85 21.36 0.79
C LEU A 121 -20.57 21.79 -0.48
#